data_AF-A0A7H5A443-F1
#
_entry.id   AF-A0A7H5A443-F1
#
_cell.length_a   1.000
_cell.length_b   1.000
_cell.length_c   1.000
_cell.angle_alpha   90.00
_cell.angle_beta   90.00
_cell.angle_gamma   90.00
#
_symmetry.space_group_name_H-M   'P 1'
#
loop_
_entity.id
_entity.type
_entity.pdbx_description
1 polymer ?
#
loop_
_entity_poly.entity_id
_entity_poly.type
_entity_poly.pdbx_seq_one_letter_code
_entity_poly.pdbx_strand_id
1 'polypeptide(L)' 'MPLLGREITELTIQDIPRLNGEALDNHTHYNIHNELAQSLQVNECHRRRMNTPAYQ' A
#
# COMPACT_ATOMS: atom_id res chain seq x y z
N MET A 1 15.64 -2.17 -4.42
CA MET A 1 14.39 -1.70 -5.06
C MET A 1 13.59 -1.00 -3.98
N PRO A 2 13.34 0.32 -4.06
CA PRO A 2 12.39 0.92 -3.13
C PRO A 2 11.04 0.28 -3.46
N LEU A 3 10.48 -0.46 -2.50
CA LEU A 3 9.07 -0.86 -2.53
C LEU A 3 8.30 0.42 -2.86
N LEU A 4 7.53 0.43 -3.95
CA LEU A 4 6.77 1.60 -4.40
C LEU A 4 6.20 2.31 -3.17
N GLY A 5 6.58 3.58 -2.98
CA GLY A 5 6.17 4.35 -1.82
C GLY A 5 4.65 4.25 -1.66
N ARG A 6 4.18 4.14 -0.42
CA ARG A 6 2.75 4.09 -0.08
C ARG A 6 1.94 5.13 -0.86
N GLU A 7 2.46 6.34 -0.92
CA GLU A 7 1.87 7.45 -1.69
C GLU A 7 1.79 7.17 -3.19
N ILE A 8 2.87 6.66 -3.80
CA ILE A 8 2.91 6.35 -5.24
C ILE A 8 1.89 5.26 -5.58
N THR A 9 1.75 4.26 -4.72
CA THR A 9 0.80 3.16 -4.92
C THR A 9 -0.65 3.63 -4.73
N GLU A 10 -0.92 4.43 -3.70
CA GLU A 10 -2.26 5.02 -3.46
C GLU A 10 -2.68 6.00 -4.55
N LEU A 11 -1.75 6.81 -5.07
CA LEU A 11 -1.99 7.71 -6.21
C LEU A 11 -2.32 6.91 -7.46
N THR A 12 -1.54 5.87 -7.76
CA THR A 12 -1.76 5.03 -8.94
C THR A 12 -3.13 4.34 -8.91
N ILE A 13 -3.54 3.81 -7.75
CA ILE A 13 -4.84 3.12 -7.63
C ILE A 13 -6.01 4.10 -7.73
N GLN A 14 -5.85 5.36 -7.30
CA GLN A 14 -6.88 6.39 -7.46
C GLN A 14 -6.96 6.95 -8.88
N ASP A 15 -5.83 7.01 -9.59
CA ASP A 15 -5.78 7.57 -10.94
C ASP A 15 -6.28 6.59 -12.00
N ILE A 16 -6.16 5.27 -11.81
CA ILE A 16 -6.66 4.27 -12.77
C ILE A 16 -8.19 4.40 -13.03
N PRO A 17 -9.07 4.46 -12.00
CA PRO A 17 -10.50 4.70 -12.21
C PRO A 17 -10.79 6.04 -12.89
N ARG A 18 -10.07 7.10 -12.50
CA ARG A 18 -10.21 8.44 -13.10
C ARG A 18 -9.84 8.45 -14.59
N LEU A 19 -8.79 7.73 -14.97
CA LEU A 19 -8.37 7.56 -16.36
C LEU A 19 -9.39 6.77 -17.20
N ASN A 20 -10.16 5.89 -16.55
CA ASN A 20 -11.25 5.13 -17.18
C ASN A 20 -12.60 5.90 -17.17
N GLY A 21 -12.65 7.11 -16.63
CA GLY A 21 -13.87 7.91 -16.50
C GLY A 21 -14.82 7.42 -15.40
N GLU A 22 -14.39 6.49 -14.55
CA GLU A 22 -15.15 6.03 -13.39
C GLU A 22 -14.82 6.87 -12.15
N ALA A 23 -15.88 7.36 -11.49
CA ALA A 23 -15.75 8.00 -10.19
C ALA A 23 -15.61 6.91 -9.12
N LEU A 24 -14.47 6.89 -8.44
CA LEU A 24 -14.28 6.05 -7.26
C LEU A 24 -15.11 6.63 -6.12
N ASP A 25 -16.03 5.85 -5.56
CA ASP A 25 -16.79 6.31 -4.39
C ASP A 25 -15.88 6.39 -3.15
N ASN A 26 -16.26 7.25 -2.20
CA ASN A 26 -15.46 7.52 -1.00
C ASN A 26 -15.26 6.27 -0.11
N HIS A 27 -16.21 5.32 -0.12
CA HIS A 27 -16.09 4.10 0.66
C HIS A 27 -15.04 3.17 0.07
N THR A 28 -15.07 3.00 -1.26
CA THR A 28 -14.04 2.24 -1.98
C THR A 28 -12.66 2.90 -1.83
N HIS A 29 -12.59 4.24 -1.89
CA HIS A 29 -11.34 4.97 -1.66
C HIS A 29 -10.77 4.71 -0.25
N TYR A 30 -11.61 4.77 0.77
CA TYR A 30 -11.20 4.49 2.15
C TYR A 30 -10.72 3.05 2.33
N ASN A 31 -11.42 2.07 1.74
CA ASN A 31 -11.04 0.67 1.82
C ASN A 31 -9.67 0.42 1.16
N ILE A 32 -9.45 0.96 -0.04
CA ILE A 32 -8.16 0.85 -0.75
C ILE A 32 -7.02 1.41 0.10
N HIS A 33 -7.19 2.59 0.69
CA HIS A 33 -6.16 3.21 1.52
C HIS A 33 -5.85 2.35 2.77
N ASN A 34 -6.87 1.79 3.42
CA ASN A 34 -6.70 0.97 4.61
C ASN A 34 -6.06 -0.40 4.31
N GLU A 35 -6.52 -1.09 3.27
CA GLU A 35 -5.98 -2.39 2.85
C GLU A 35 -4.52 -2.26 2.40
N LEU A 36 -4.20 -1.19 1.68
CA LEU A 36 -2.83 -0.92 1.24
C LEU A 36 -1.90 -0.60 2.42
N ALA A 37 -2.37 0.20 3.39
CA ALA A 37 -1.62 0.45 4.62
C ALA A 37 -1.34 -0.85 5.39
N GLN A 38 -2.32 -1.74 5.52
CA GLN A 38 -2.15 -3.03 6.18
C GLN A 38 -1.16 -3.93 5.44
N SER A 39 -1.30 -4.05 4.12
CA SER A 39 -0.40 -4.87 3.30
C SER A 39 1.06 -4.41 3.38
N LEU A 40 1.29 -3.10 3.32
CA LEU A 40 2.63 -2.51 3.47
C LEU A 40 3.19 -2.73 4.87
N GLN A 41 2.37 -2.59 5.92
CA GLN A 41 2.80 -2.84 7.29
C GLN A 41 3.18 -4.30 7.51
N VAL A 42 2.42 -5.24 6.94
CA VAL A 42 2.73 -6.68 6.99
C VAL A 42 4.05 -6.97 6.29
N ASN A 43 4.27 -6.39 5.10
CA ASN A 43 5.52 -6.56 4.34
C ASN A 43 6.72 -5.99 5.12
N GLU A 44 6.56 -4.80 5.71
CA GLU A 44 7.62 -4.18 6.50
C GLU A 44 7.92 -4.97 7.78
N CYS A 45 6.88 -5.45 8.48
CA CYS A 45 7.01 -6.30 9.66
C CYS A 45 7.74 -7.61 9.31
N HIS A 46 7.36 -8.25 8.21
CA HIS A 46 8.03 -9.44 7.69
C HIS A 46 9.51 -9.18 7.38
N ARG A 47 9.81 -8.07 6.68
CA ARG A 47 11.19 -7.65 6.39
C ARG A 47 12.00 -7.42 7.66
N ARG A 48 11.41 -6.76 8.66
CA ARG A 48 12.05 -6.52 9.97
C ARG A 48 12.37 -7.85 10.65
N ARG A 49 11.41 -8.79 10.71
CA ARG A 49 11.63 -10.13 11.29
C ARG A 49 12.73 -10.93 10.60
N MET A 50 12.81 -10.86 9.27
CA MET A 50 13.85 -11.55 8.50
C MET A 50 15.24 -10.91 8.67
N ASN A 51 15.28 -9.62 8.97
CA ASN A 51 16.52 -8.87 9.19
C ASN A 51 16.89 -8.72 10.68
N THR A 52 16.09 -9.25 11.60
CA THR A 52 16.45 -9.27 13.02
C THR A 52 17.61 -10.25 13.19
N PRO A 53 18.80 -9.81 13.63
CA PRO A 53 19.87 -10.74 13.92
C PRO A 53 19.41 -11.69 15.03
N ALA A 54 19.66 -13.00 14.86
CA ALA A 54 19.55 -13.92 15.97
C ALA A 54 20.45 -13.38 17.09
N TYR A 55 19.86 -13.19 18.28
CA TYR A 55 20.56 -12.71 19.47
C TYR A 55 21.97 -13.35 19.53
N GLN A 56 23.01 -12.54 19.37
CA GLN A 56 24.40 -12.98 19.61
C GLN A 56 24.69 -12.93 21.11
#